data_AF-A0A2V8WKW7-F1
#
_entry.id   AF-A0A2V8WKW7-F1
#
_cell.length_a   1.000
_cell.length_b   1.000
_cell.length_c   1.000
_cell.angle_alpha   90.00
_cell.angle_beta   90.00
_cell.angle_gamma   90.00
#
_symmetry.space_group_name_H-M   'P 1'
#
loop_
_entity.id
_entity.type
_entity.pdbx_description
1 polymer ?
#
loop_
_entity_poly.entity_id
_entity_poly.type
_entity_poly.pdbx_seq_one_letter_code
_entity_poly.pdbx_strand_id
1 'polypeptide(L)'
;MPIFLILLLIVFSIFLIGVFVFRPQITSTRGGKMTAFLALFALPLLCLGMGTSSELEHAKSTEFCLSFHIMEPYGKSLRVDDPQHLAAAHFQNHRVPANEACYTCHTNYAMFGGIKAKFGGLRHIYVYYLGTPPAPENIKLYEPYNNRECLHCHAGARSFEEGAVHTAD
;
A
#
# COMPACT_ATOMS: atom_id res chain seq x y z
N MET A 1 12.14 -5.61 9.14
CA MET A 1 13.17 -4.75 9.78
C MET A 1 12.68 -3.36 10.23
N PRO A 2 11.73 -2.64 9.58
CA PRO A 2 11.37 -1.28 10.04
C PRO A 2 10.52 -1.23 11.32
N ILE A 3 9.71 -2.27 11.60
CA ILE A 3 8.76 -2.26 12.73
C ILE A 3 9.47 -2.20 14.10
N PHE A 4 10.53 -2.99 14.31
CA PHE A 4 11.25 -3.00 15.59
C PHE A 4 11.88 -1.64 15.91
N LEU A 5 12.46 -0.99 14.90
CA LEU A 5 13.03 0.35 15.04
C LEU A 5 11.95 1.38 15.36
N ILE A 6 10.80 1.34 14.67
CA ILE A 6 9.66 2.23 14.94
C ILE A 6 9.16 2.04 16.38
N LEU A 7 9.02 0.80 16.84
CA LEU A 7 8.59 0.50 18.21
C LEU A 7 9.58 1.05 19.25
N LEU A 8 10.88 0.87 19.03
CA LEU A 8 11.90 1.46 19.91
C LEU A 8 11.82 2.99 19.96
N LEU A 9 11.64 3.65 18.81
CA LEU A 9 11.51 5.10 18.74
C LEU A 9 10.24 5.59 19.44
N ILE A 10 9.12 4.87 19.31
CA ILE A 10 7.87 5.18 20.03
C ILE A 10 8.07 5.05 21.54
N VAL A 11 8.64 3.94 22.01
CA VAL A 11 8.90 3.72 23.44
C VAL A 11 9.85 4.79 23.99
N PHE A 12 10.93 5.09 23.27
CA PHE A 12 11.87 6.12 23.63
C PHE A 12 11.21 7.52 23.68
N SER A 13 10.34 7.82 22.70
CA SER A 13 9.58 9.07 22.69
C SER A 13 8.65 9.17 23.90
N ILE A 14 7.88 8.12 24.21
CA ILE A 14 6.99 8.08 25.38
C ILE A 14 7.78 8.26 26.66
N PHE A 15 8.93 7.59 26.78
CA PHE A 15 9.83 7.74 27.93
C PHE A 15 10.30 9.18 28.12
N LEU A 16 10.82 9.82 27.06
CA LEU A 16 11.28 11.21 27.15
C LEU A 16 10.15 12.18 27.48
N ILE A 17 8.98 11.99 26.87
CA ILE A 17 7.77 12.77 27.19
C ILE A 17 7.44 12.62 28.68
N GLY A 18 7.43 11.40 29.20
CA GLY A 18 7.23 11.12 30.62
C GLY A 18 8.24 11.84 31.50
N VAL A 19 9.53 11.81 31.16
CA VAL A 19 10.58 12.53 31.90
C VAL A 19 10.30 14.04 31.97
N PHE A 20 9.88 14.67 30.87
CA PHE A 20 9.56 16.10 30.86
C PHE A 20 8.29 16.43 31.63
N VAL A 21 7.28 15.55 31.62
CA VAL A 21 6.04 15.71 32.39
C VAL A 21 6.32 15.62 33.90
N PHE A 22 7.14 14.66 34.34
CA PHE A 22 7.45 14.47 35.77
C PHE A 22 8.56 15.39 36.29
N ARG A 23 9.46 15.87 35.42
CA ARG A 23 10.56 16.78 35.78
C ARG A 23 10.62 18.00 34.84
N PRO A 24 9.62 18.89 34.91
CA PRO A 24 9.55 20.05 34.01
C PRO A 24 10.74 21.01 34.18
N GLN A 25 11.42 21.00 35.34
CA GLN A 25 12.58 21.86 35.63
C GLN A 25 13.75 21.63 34.65
N ILE A 26 13.83 20.46 34.01
CA ILE A 26 14.84 20.17 32.98
C ILE A 26 14.71 21.16 31.80
N THR A 27 13.49 21.60 31.49
CA THR A 27 13.18 22.54 30.39
C THR A 27 13.52 23.99 30.70
N SER A 28 14.02 24.30 31.91
CA SER A 28 14.39 25.67 32.28
C SER A 28 15.67 26.15 31.59
N THR A 29 16.56 25.23 31.21
CA THR A 29 17.83 25.54 30.53
C THR A 29 17.65 25.63 29.01
N ARG A 30 18.53 26.37 28.32
CA ARG A 30 18.50 26.45 26.85
C ARG A 30 18.61 25.07 26.19
N GLY A 31 19.52 24.23 26.71
CA GLY A 31 19.67 22.85 26.25
C GLY A 31 18.41 22.02 26.49
N GLY A 32 17.81 22.13 27.68
CA GLY A 32 16.56 21.46 28.01
C GLY A 32 15.39 21.83 27.10
N LYS A 33 15.26 23.10 26.71
CA LYS A 33 14.25 23.54 25.73
C LYS A 33 14.45 22.92 24.36
N MET A 34 15.70 22.85 23.88
CA MET A 34 16.02 22.20 22.61
C MET A 34 15.74 20.70 22.65
N THR A 35 16.12 20.01 23.73
CA THR A 35 15.83 18.58 23.89
C THR A 35 14.33 18.34 24.00
N ALA A 36 13.59 19.16 24.73
CA ALA A 36 12.13 19.07 24.82
C ALA A 36 11.47 19.27 23.46
N PHE A 37 11.93 20.24 22.65
CA PHE A 37 11.44 20.42 21.28
C PHE A 37 11.67 19.16 20.43
N LEU A 38 12.88 18.60 20.46
CA LEU A 38 13.20 17.39 19.71
C LEU A 38 12.35 16.20 20.15
N ALA A 39 12.18 16.01 21.46
CA ALA A 39 11.45 14.88 22.01
C ALA A 39 9.92 14.98 21.89
N LEU A 40 9.36 16.19 21.98
CA LEU A 40 7.90 16.41 21.96
C LEU A 40 7.38 16.65 20.55
N PHE A 41 8.22 17.09 19.61
CA PHE A 41 7.80 17.42 18.25
C PHE A 41 8.57 16.64 17.19
N ALA A 42 9.90 16.79 17.13
CA ALA A 42 10.67 16.21 16.02
C ALA A 42 10.61 14.67 16.00
N LEU A 43 10.77 14.04 17.16
CA LEU A 43 10.79 12.58 17.29
C LEU A 43 9.39 11.98 17.03
N PRO A 44 8.28 12.47 17.60
CA PRO A 44 6.93 12.05 17.22
C PRO A 44 6.64 12.23 15.73
N LEU A 45 7.02 13.36 15.14
CA LEU A 45 6.83 13.59 13.70
C LEU A 45 7.62 12.58 12.85
N LEU A 46 8.84 12.24 13.27
CA LEU A 46 9.65 11.22 12.60
C LEU A 46 8.99 9.84 12.73
N CYS A 47 8.50 9.46 13.91
CA CYS A 47 7.75 8.22 14.12
C CYS A 47 6.50 8.17 13.24
N LEU A 48 5.75 9.28 13.15
CA LEU A 48 4.58 9.38 12.27
C LEU A 48 4.97 9.21 10.81
N GLY A 49 6.02 9.88 10.33
CA GLY A 49 6.50 9.75 8.95
C GLY A 49 6.94 8.32 8.61
N MET A 50 7.72 7.69 9.49
CA MET A 50 8.17 6.30 9.28
C MET A 50 7.02 5.30 9.37
N GLY A 51 6.14 5.44 10.36
CA GLY A 51 4.96 4.59 10.53
C GLY A 51 4.03 4.68 9.34
N THR A 52 3.66 5.90 8.93
CA THR A 52 2.81 6.10 7.74
C THR A 52 3.46 5.52 6.48
N SER A 53 4.75 5.72 6.26
CA SER A 53 5.45 5.11 5.12
C SER A 53 5.41 3.57 5.17
N SER A 54 5.60 2.97 6.35
CA SER A 54 5.55 1.51 6.53
C SER A 54 4.16 0.96 6.22
N GLU A 55 3.11 1.58 6.76
CA GLU A 55 1.72 1.17 6.51
C GLU A 55 1.30 1.41 5.05
N LEU A 56 1.77 2.49 4.44
CA LEU A 56 1.56 2.72 3.01
C LEU A 56 2.24 1.64 2.15
N GLU A 57 3.38 1.11 2.57
CA GLU A 57 4.01 -0.01 1.88
C GLU A 57 3.22 -1.31 2.08
N HIS A 58 2.81 -1.59 3.32
CA HIS A 58 1.98 -2.75 3.64
C HIS A 58 0.64 -2.74 2.90
N ALA A 59 0.06 -1.57 2.67
CA ALA A 59 -1.19 -1.40 1.92
C ALA A 59 -1.10 -1.77 0.43
N LYS A 60 0.11 -2.06 -0.10
CA LYS A 60 0.29 -2.64 -1.44
C LYS A 60 0.12 -4.16 -1.45
N SER A 61 0.09 -4.78 -0.27
CA SER A 61 0.13 -6.23 -0.19
C SER A 61 -1.18 -6.89 -0.63
N THR A 62 -1.09 -8.03 -1.30
CA THR A 62 -2.23 -8.89 -1.65
C THR A 62 -3.01 -9.27 -0.40
N GLU A 63 -2.33 -9.57 0.72
CA GLU A 63 -2.96 -9.87 2.00
C GLU A 63 -3.82 -8.71 2.50
N PHE A 64 -3.30 -7.48 2.47
CA PHE A 64 -4.06 -6.30 2.85
C PHE A 64 -5.30 -6.11 1.96
N CYS A 65 -5.17 -6.24 0.64
CA CYS A 65 -6.30 -6.13 -0.28
C CYS A 65 -7.40 -7.17 0.00
N LEU A 66 -7.00 -8.40 0.33
CA LEU A 66 -7.92 -9.51 0.59
C LEU A 66 -8.45 -9.55 2.02
N SER A 67 -7.97 -8.68 2.92
CA SER A 67 -8.48 -8.59 4.30
C SER A 67 -9.94 -8.15 4.38
N PHE A 68 -10.46 -7.52 3.31
CA PHE A 68 -11.86 -7.12 3.20
C PHE A 68 -12.71 -8.29 2.67
N HIS A 69 -13.74 -8.70 3.41
CA HIS A 69 -14.63 -9.81 3.05
C HIS A 69 -15.19 -9.71 1.61
N ILE A 70 -15.51 -8.49 1.16
CA ILE A 70 -16.04 -8.25 -0.19
C ILE A 70 -15.03 -8.56 -1.31
N MET A 71 -13.75 -8.66 -0.98
CA MET A 71 -12.68 -8.99 -1.92
C MET A 71 -12.48 -10.52 -2.06
N GLU A 72 -13.20 -11.34 -1.28
CA GLU A 72 -13.08 -12.80 -1.30
C GLU A 72 -13.26 -13.41 -2.71
N PRO A 73 -14.24 -13.01 -3.53
CA PRO A 73 -14.39 -13.55 -4.89
C PRO A 73 -13.16 -13.27 -5.77
N TYR A 74 -12.56 -12.09 -5.64
CA TYR A 74 -11.34 -11.72 -6.35
C TYR A 74 -10.12 -12.47 -5.83
N GLY A 75 -10.05 -12.75 -4.53
CA GLY A 75 -9.03 -13.65 -3.97
C GLY A 75 -9.13 -15.07 -4.53
N LYS A 76 -10.36 -15.58 -4.72
CA LYS A 76 -10.61 -16.89 -5.35
C LYS A 76 -10.23 -16.88 -6.84
N SER A 77 -10.46 -15.77 -7.56
CA SER A 77 -10.13 -15.66 -8.98
C SER A 77 -8.62 -15.77 -9.27
N LEU A 78 -7.77 -15.49 -8.28
CA LEU A 78 -6.31 -15.73 -8.38
C LEU A 78 -5.96 -17.22 -8.50
N ARG A 79 -6.85 -18.13 -8.09
CA ARG A 79 -6.60 -19.58 -7.97
C ARG A 79 -7.48 -20.44 -8.88
N VAL A 80 -8.20 -19.83 -9.82
CA VAL A 80 -9.00 -20.56 -10.80
C VAL A 80 -8.07 -21.36 -11.72
N ASP A 81 -8.44 -22.61 -12.00
CA ASP A 81 -7.74 -23.48 -12.97
C ASP A 81 -8.19 -23.15 -14.40
N ASP A 82 -7.85 -21.93 -14.83
CA ASP A 82 -8.08 -21.45 -16.18
C ASP A 82 -6.84 -20.66 -16.62
N PRO A 83 -6.02 -21.20 -17.54
CA PRO A 83 -4.80 -20.53 -18.00
C PRO A 83 -5.09 -19.25 -18.80
N GLN A 84 -6.33 -19.05 -19.27
CA GLN A 84 -6.76 -17.83 -19.95
C GLN A 84 -7.24 -16.76 -18.98
N HIS A 85 -7.53 -17.11 -17.73
CA HIS A 85 -7.97 -16.15 -16.74
C HIS A 85 -6.82 -15.25 -16.29
N LEU A 86 -6.85 -13.98 -16.69
CA LEU A 86 -5.73 -13.04 -16.57
C LEU A 86 -5.13 -13.01 -15.15
N ALA A 87 -5.97 -12.85 -14.12
CA ALA A 87 -5.53 -12.76 -12.74
C ALA A 87 -4.86 -14.06 -12.25
N ALA A 88 -5.43 -15.22 -12.59
CA ALA A 88 -4.89 -16.53 -12.26
C ALA A 88 -3.56 -16.78 -12.97
N ALA A 89 -3.51 -16.51 -14.28
CA ALA A 89 -2.31 -16.69 -15.09
C ALA A 89 -1.13 -15.83 -14.60
N HIS A 90 -1.39 -14.62 -14.10
CA HIS A 90 -0.35 -13.74 -13.58
C HIS A 90 0.09 -14.13 -12.17
N PHE A 91 -0.86 -14.52 -11.31
CA PHE A 91 -0.58 -14.88 -9.92
C PHE A 91 0.09 -16.25 -9.80
N GLN A 92 -0.52 -17.30 -10.37
CA GLN A 92 -0.06 -18.68 -10.19
C GLN A 92 1.28 -18.95 -10.89
N ASN A 93 1.52 -18.31 -12.03
CA ASN A 93 2.79 -18.42 -12.76
C ASN A 93 3.84 -17.39 -12.33
N HIS A 94 3.62 -16.65 -11.24
CA HIS A 94 4.56 -15.66 -10.70
C HIS A 94 5.03 -14.62 -11.75
N ARG A 95 4.13 -14.22 -12.67
CA ARG A 95 4.41 -13.14 -13.64
C ARG A 95 4.34 -11.76 -13.00
N VAL A 96 3.71 -11.69 -11.82
CA VAL A 96 3.74 -10.54 -10.91
C VAL A 96 4.16 -11.02 -9.52
N PRO A 97 4.73 -10.16 -8.66
CA PRO A 97 5.04 -10.51 -7.28
C PRO A 97 3.77 -10.95 -6.54
N ALA A 98 3.76 -12.17 -5.99
CA ALA A 98 2.57 -12.72 -5.34
C ALA A 98 2.10 -11.86 -4.14
N ASN A 99 3.04 -11.23 -3.44
CA ASN A 99 2.75 -10.34 -2.33
C ASN A 99 2.14 -9.00 -2.76
N GLU A 100 2.19 -8.60 -4.03
CA GLU A 100 1.69 -7.32 -4.55
C GLU A 100 0.82 -7.49 -5.81
N ALA A 101 0.26 -8.68 -6.00
CA ALA A 101 -0.42 -9.07 -7.24
C ALA A 101 -1.60 -8.14 -7.58
N CYS A 102 -2.40 -7.75 -6.58
CA CYS A 102 -3.50 -6.82 -6.78
C CYS A 102 -2.97 -5.42 -7.10
N TYR A 103 -2.02 -4.92 -6.31
CA TYR A 103 -1.49 -3.56 -6.44
C TYR A 103 -0.78 -3.35 -7.78
N THR A 104 -0.06 -4.35 -8.28
CA THR A 104 0.68 -4.30 -9.54
C THR A 104 -0.20 -3.88 -10.72
N CYS A 105 -1.42 -4.41 -10.82
CA CYS A 105 -2.35 -4.08 -11.91
C CYS A 105 -3.33 -2.96 -11.56
N HIS A 106 -3.73 -2.82 -10.29
CA HIS A 106 -4.73 -1.83 -9.85
C HIS A 106 -4.14 -0.48 -9.44
N THR A 107 -2.81 -0.33 -9.49
CA THR A 107 -2.14 0.97 -9.47
C THR A 107 -1.93 1.47 -10.90
N ASN A 108 -1.33 2.65 -11.04
CA ASN A 108 -0.71 3.02 -12.32
C ASN A 108 0.75 3.42 -12.11
N TYR A 109 1.56 3.21 -13.13
CA TYR A 109 3.00 3.51 -13.15
C TYR A 109 3.31 4.98 -13.49
N ALA A 110 2.31 5.86 -13.55
CA ALA A 110 2.57 7.30 -13.68
C ALA A 110 3.12 7.87 -12.36
N MET A 111 3.77 9.04 -12.44
CA MET A 111 4.44 9.71 -11.30
C MET A 111 3.59 9.80 -10.02
N PHE A 112 2.26 9.90 -10.15
CA PHE A 112 1.32 9.99 -9.03
C PHE A 112 0.36 8.81 -8.90
N GLY A 113 0.62 7.70 -9.61
CA GLY A 113 -0.29 6.57 -9.66
C GLY A 113 -0.47 5.88 -8.33
N GLY A 114 0.63 5.65 -7.62
CA GLY A 114 0.58 5.12 -6.27
C GLY A 114 -0.17 6.02 -5.29
N ILE A 115 -0.13 7.34 -5.47
CA ILE A 115 -0.89 8.30 -4.65
C ILE A 115 -2.38 8.22 -4.98
N LYS A 116 -2.74 8.22 -6.27
CA LYS A 116 -4.15 8.08 -6.71
C LYS A 116 -4.76 6.77 -6.20
N ALA A 117 -4.01 5.66 -6.30
CA ALA A 117 -4.44 4.36 -5.79
C ALA A 117 -4.69 4.39 -4.28
N LYS A 118 -3.81 5.06 -3.50
CA LYS A 118 -3.97 5.22 -2.05
C LYS A 118 -5.19 6.05 -1.68
N PHE A 119 -5.48 7.15 -2.38
CA PHE A 119 -6.71 7.91 -2.19
C PHE A 119 -7.96 7.09 -2.53
N GLY A 120 -7.90 6.25 -3.57
CA GLY A 120 -8.95 5.27 -3.87
C GLY A 120 -9.17 4.31 -2.70
N GLY A 121 -8.09 3.80 -2.11
CA GLY A 121 -8.16 2.97 -0.89
C GLY A 121 -8.82 3.67 0.29
N LEU A 122 -8.49 4.93 0.56
CA LEU A 122 -9.15 5.73 1.61
C LEU A 122 -10.64 5.92 1.34
N ARG A 123 -11.03 6.13 0.08
CA ARG A 123 -12.43 6.18 -0.32
C ARG A 123 -13.14 4.85 -0.06
N HIS A 124 -12.49 3.72 -0.31
CA HIS A 124 -13.07 2.41 -0.01
C HIS A 124 -13.32 2.26 1.49
N ILE A 125 -12.34 2.61 2.34
CA ILE A 125 -12.51 2.61 3.80
C ILE A 125 -13.72 3.47 4.19
N TYR A 126 -13.83 4.68 3.66
CA TYR A 126 -14.98 5.56 3.93
C TYR A 126 -16.31 4.91 3.54
N VAL A 127 -16.42 4.34 2.33
CA VAL A 127 -17.64 3.69 1.86
C VAL A 127 -18.00 2.46 2.70
N TYR A 128 -17.03 1.66 3.12
CA TYR A 128 -17.26 0.45 3.90
C TYR A 128 -17.65 0.72 5.35
N TYR A 129 -17.03 1.72 5.99
CA TYR A 129 -17.27 1.99 7.41
C TYR A 129 -18.38 3.01 7.66
N LEU A 130 -18.53 4.00 6.78
CA LEU A 130 -19.44 5.14 6.98
C LEU A 130 -20.53 5.24 5.90
N GLY A 131 -20.44 4.45 4.83
CA GLY A 131 -21.37 4.45 3.72
C GLY A 131 -22.16 3.16 3.59
N THR A 132 -22.76 2.97 2.40
CA THR A 132 -23.40 1.72 2.01
C THR A 132 -22.53 1.06 0.94
N PRO A 133 -21.87 -0.06 1.24
CA PRO A 133 -21.06 -0.75 0.25
C PRO A 133 -21.94 -1.30 -0.89
N PRO A 134 -21.48 -1.25 -2.15
CA PRO A 134 -22.20 -1.84 -3.26
C PRO A 134 -22.24 -3.35 -3.13
N ALA A 135 -23.27 -3.99 -3.72
CA ALA A 135 -23.26 -5.43 -3.90
C ALA A 135 -22.03 -5.87 -4.73
N PRO A 136 -21.45 -7.06 -4.50
CA PRO A 136 -20.23 -7.50 -5.16
C PRO A 136 -20.28 -7.40 -6.70
N GLU A 137 -21.41 -7.74 -7.31
CA GLU A 137 -21.67 -7.66 -8.75
C GLU A 137 -21.65 -6.23 -9.31
N ASN A 138 -21.79 -5.23 -8.45
CA ASN A 138 -21.78 -3.81 -8.82
C ASN A 138 -20.40 -3.16 -8.62
N ILE A 139 -19.40 -3.89 -8.14
CA ILE A 139 -18.03 -3.41 -8.08
C ILE A 139 -17.48 -3.33 -9.51
N LYS A 140 -17.19 -2.10 -9.94
CA LYS A 140 -16.62 -1.80 -11.26
C LYS A 140 -15.33 -1.02 -11.10
N LEU A 141 -14.46 -1.14 -12.10
CA LEU A 141 -13.31 -0.26 -12.21
C LEU A 141 -13.79 1.19 -12.40
N TYR A 142 -13.15 2.13 -11.70
CA TYR A 142 -13.42 3.56 -11.90
C TYR A 142 -13.03 4.02 -13.31
N GLU A 143 -11.95 3.45 -13.83
CA GLU A 143 -11.41 3.71 -15.16
C GLU A 143 -10.96 2.36 -15.75
N PRO A 144 -11.11 2.11 -17.06
CA PRO A 144 -10.55 0.92 -17.70
C PRO A 144 -9.02 0.83 -17.50
N TYR A 145 -8.48 -0.39 -17.55
CA TYR A 145 -7.03 -0.58 -17.52
C TYR A 145 -6.38 0.11 -18.73
N ASN A 146 -5.31 0.87 -18.47
CA ASN A 146 -4.51 1.45 -19.53
C ASN A 146 -3.49 0.41 -20.01
N ASN A 147 -3.37 0.22 -21.33
CA ASN A 147 -2.41 -0.73 -21.91
C ASN A 147 -0.96 -0.48 -21.47
N ARG A 148 -0.61 0.77 -21.12
CA ARG A 148 0.71 1.11 -20.55
C ARG A 148 1.04 0.27 -19.31
N GLU A 149 0.04 -0.03 -18.48
CA GLU A 149 0.29 -0.79 -17.25
C GLU A 149 0.66 -2.24 -17.57
N CYS A 150 0.03 -2.85 -18.58
CA CYS A 150 0.40 -4.17 -19.11
C CYS A 150 1.79 -4.13 -19.75
N LEU A 151 2.05 -3.10 -20.57
CA LEU A 151 3.30 -2.92 -21.29
C LEU A 151 4.50 -2.67 -20.37
N HIS A 152 4.30 -2.35 -19.10
CA HIS A 152 5.41 -2.21 -18.15
C HIS A 152 6.25 -3.49 -18.04
N CYS A 153 5.60 -4.66 -18.08
CA CYS A 153 6.27 -5.97 -18.07
C CYS A 153 6.32 -6.62 -19.46
N HIS A 154 5.41 -6.24 -20.35
CA HIS A 154 5.24 -6.89 -21.66
C HIS A 154 6.00 -6.21 -22.81
N ALA A 155 6.29 -4.91 -22.73
CA ALA A 155 7.05 -4.23 -23.80
C ALA A 155 8.47 -4.80 -23.91
N GLY A 156 8.88 -5.19 -25.13
CA GLY A 156 10.19 -5.83 -25.35
C GLY A 156 10.24 -7.32 -24.96
N ALA A 157 9.15 -7.90 -24.44
CA ALA A 157 9.10 -9.32 -24.15
C ALA A 157 8.81 -10.11 -25.44
N ARG A 158 9.74 -10.97 -25.84
CA ARG A 158 9.62 -11.81 -27.05
C ARG A 158 8.27 -12.55 -27.12
N SER A 159 7.84 -13.16 -26.02
CA SER A 159 6.58 -13.90 -25.94
C SER A 159 5.34 -13.04 -26.16
N PHE A 160 5.44 -11.73 -25.91
CA PHE A 160 4.38 -10.77 -26.18
C PHE A 160 4.44 -10.30 -27.64
N GLU A 161 5.61 -9.89 -28.11
CA GLU A 161 5.80 -9.35 -29.47
C GLU A 161 5.57 -10.38 -30.59
N GLU A 162 5.91 -11.65 -30.35
CA GLU A 162 5.68 -12.74 -31.31
C GLU A 162 4.25 -13.30 -31.24
N GLY A 163 3.42 -12.78 -30.33
CA GLY A 163 2.04 -13.23 -30.16
C GLY A 163 1.19 -13.01 -31.41
N ALA A 164 0.24 -13.92 -31.67
CA ALA A 164 -0.58 -13.91 -32.89
C ALA A 164 -1.31 -12.58 -33.17
N VAL A 165 -1.65 -11.81 -32.14
CA VAL A 165 -2.27 -10.46 -32.29
C VAL A 165 -1.31 -9.39 -32.80
N HIS A 166 0.00 -9.61 -32.74
CA HIS A 166 1.05 -8.70 -33.20
C HIS A 166 1.72 -9.17 -34.51
N THR A 167 1.52 -10.43 -34.88
CA THR A 167 2.14 -11.08 -36.04
C THR A 167 1.15 -11.63 -37.07
N ALA A 168 -0.15 -11.50 -36.83
CA ALA A 168 -1.17 -11.82 -37.84
C ALA A 168 -1.24 -10.71 -38.89
N ASP A 169 -0.78 -11.05 -40.10
CA ASP A 169 -1.07 -10.32 -41.34
C ASP A 169 -2.54 -10.50 -41.76
#